data_AF-A0A9E5MYU0-F1
#
_entry.id   AF-A0A9E5MYU0-F1
#
_cell.length_a   1.000
_cell.length_b   1.000
_cell.length_c   1.000
_cell.angle_alpha   90.00
_cell.angle_beta   90.00
_cell.angle_gamma   90.00
#
_symmetry.space_group_name_H-M   'P 1'
#
loop_
_entity.id
_entity.type
_entity.pdbx_description
1 polymer ?
#
loop_
_entity_poly.entity_id
_entity_poly.type
_entity_poly.pdbx_seq_one_letter_code
_entity_poly.pdbx_strand_id
1 'polypeptide(L)'
;MASRFLLPCPCGQTHTIARTQAGHPLTCKCGAKLEVPTIREMEKLERLVESSEPSVWSARQGVLFVAGLLVLIVGAAATTWLIRQTPAIDLDDPQLLADWNLRSGNLLVLSNQDSTSIARVAARWHRDLDQLTAAQSLGLWSLYRDLQPLVLRTAMVHRARVGQRARYRRWTWATACLTAICATGLIGTALIGRR
;
A
#
# COMPACT_ATOMS: atom_id res chain seq x y z
N MET A 1 8.22 34.48 -6.29
CA MET A 1 7.77 34.85 -7.65
C MET A 1 8.70 35.92 -8.18
N ALA A 2 9.38 35.69 -9.31
CA ALA A 2 10.31 36.65 -9.89
C ALA A 2 9.54 37.66 -10.74
N SER A 3 9.35 38.87 -10.24
CA SER A 3 8.72 39.95 -11.01
C SER A 3 9.66 40.40 -12.15
N ARG A 4 9.17 40.34 -13.39
CA ARG A 4 9.87 40.83 -14.58
C ARG A 4 9.39 42.24 -14.94
N PHE A 5 10.31 43.09 -15.38
CA PHE A 5 10.04 44.47 -15.78
C PHE A 5 10.51 44.71 -17.21
N LEU A 6 9.88 45.66 -17.91
CA LEU A 6 10.32 46.08 -19.24
C LEU A 6 11.18 47.34 -19.12
N LEU A 7 12.37 47.29 -19.72
CA LEU A 7 13.27 48.42 -19.86
C LEU A 7 13.30 48.87 -21.33
N PRO A 8 12.85 50.10 -21.66
CA PRO A 8 12.95 50.63 -23.01
C PRO A 8 14.39 51.02 -23.34
N CYS A 9 14.86 50.63 -24.53
CA CYS A 9 16.15 51.04 -25.11
C CYS A 9 15.97 52.29 -25.99
N PRO A 10 16.97 53.19 -26.06
CA PRO A 10 16.96 54.31 -27.03
C PRO A 10 16.89 53.85 -28.50
N CYS A 11 17.24 52.59 -28.75
CA CYS A 11 17.11 51.93 -30.05
C CYS A 11 15.66 51.52 -30.41
N GLY A 12 14.68 51.76 -29.54
CA GLY A 12 13.28 51.37 -29.72
C GLY A 12 12.94 49.92 -29.35
N GLN A 13 13.92 49.11 -28.93
CA GLN A 13 13.68 47.75 -28.44
C GLN A 13 13.36 47.74 -26.93
N THR A 14 12.55 46.80 -26.48
CA THR A 14 12.23 46.59 -25.05
C THR A 14 12.94 45.34 -24.52
N HIS A 15 13.62 45.47 -23.39
CA HIS A 15 14.29 44.35 -22.72
C HIS A 15 13.52 43.91 -21.48
N THR A 16 13.35 42.60 -21.32
CA THR A 16 12.79 42.04 -20.10
C THR A 16 13.91 41.82 -19.08
N ILE A 17 13.81 42.47 -17.93
CA ILE A 17 14.79 42.38 -16.84
C ILE A 17 14.15 41.78 -15.59
N ALA A 18 14.92 40.98 -14.85
CA ALA A 18 14.51 40.45 -13.56
C ALA A 18 14.93 41.40 -12.43
N ARG A 19 14.21 41.40 -11.30
CA ARG A 19 14.56 42.21 -10.12
C ARG A 19 15.98 41.95 -9.60
N THR A 20 16.53 40.75 -9.84
CA THR A 20 17.90 40.36 -9.47
C THR A 20 18.99 41.00 -10.33
N GLN A 21 18.64 41.60 -11.46
CA GLN A 21 19.57 42.28 -12.37
C GLN A 21 19.67 43.79 -12.11
N ALA A 22 19.05 44.28 -11.04
CA ALA A 22 19.09 45.69 -10.65
C ALA A 22 20.52 46.18 -10.45
N GLY A 23 20.88 47.34 -11.03
CA GLY A 23 22.20 47.94 -10.87
C GLY A 23 23.33 47.24 -11.64
N HIS A 24 23.04 46.19 -12.43
CA HIS A 24 24.02 45.61 -13.34
C HIS A 24 23.89 46.24 -14.74
N PRO A 25 25.00 46.57 -15.41
CA PRO A 25 24.96 47.05 -16.79
C PRO A 25 24.54 45.91 -17.74
N LEU A 26 23.64 46.22 -18.67
CA LEU A 26 23.15 45.29 -19.68
C LEU A 26 23.49 45.81 -21.08
N THR A 27 24.08 44.96 -21.92
CA THR A 27 24.41 45.32 -23.29
C THR A 27 23.22 45.02 -24.21
N CYS A 28 22.70 46.04 -24.89
CA CYS A 28 21.67 45.87 -25.89
C CYS A 28 22.24 45.29 -27.20
N LYS A 29 21.37 44.66 -28.01
CA LYS A 29 21.69 44.23 -29.38
C LYS A 29 22.17 45.36 -30.29
N CYS A 30 21.80 46.61 -30.00
CA CYS A 30 22.31 47.77 -30.72
C CYS A 30 23.76 48.15 -30.34
N GLY A 31 24.37 47.46 -29.37
CA GLY A 31 25.72 47.75 -28.86
C GLY A 31 25.77 48.79 -27.73
N ALA A 32 24.65 49.44 -27.41
CA ALA A 32 24.59 50.38 -26.29
C ALA A 32 24.65 49.65 -24.94
N LYS A 33 25.44 50.19 -24.00
CA LYS A 33 25.42 49.78 -22.60
C LYS A 33 24.28 50.52 -21.89
N LEU A 34 23.26 49.80 -21.45
CA LEU A 34 22.19 50.34 -20.61
C LEU A 34 22.50 50.04 -19.15
N GLU A 35 22.42 51.07 -18.31
CA GLU A 35 22.42 50.87 -16.86
C GLU A 35 21.03 50.46 -16.42
N VAL A 36 20.92 49.28 -15.79
CA VAL A 36 19.65 48.84 -15.22
C VAL A 36 19.36 49.68 -13.98
N PRO A 37 18.21 50.38 -13.91
CA PRO A 37 17.88 51.25 -12.80
C PRO A 37 17.90 50.52 -11.45
N THR A 38 18.07 51.29 -10.38
CA THR A 38 18.08 50.74 -9.03
C THR A 38 16.70 50.14 -8.67
N ILE A 39 16.65 49.29 -7.65
CA ILE A 39 15.39 48.63 -7.24
C ILE A 39 14.25 49.64 -6.99
N ARG A 40 14.57 50.83 -6.45
CA ARG A 40 13.59 51.89 -6.17
C ARG A 40 13.05 52.55 -7.45
N GLU A 41 13.84 52.61 -8.51
CA GLU A 41 13.43 53.19 -9.78
C GLU A 41 12.67 52.19 -10.64
N MET A 42 12.98 50.90 -10.52
CA MET A 42 12.20 49.82 -11.12
C MET A 42 10.75 49.76 -10.62
N GLU A 43 10.45 50.26 -9.42
CA GLU A 43 9.07 50.35 -8.92
C GLU A 43 8.23 51.40 -9.67
N LYS A 44 8.88 52.33 -10.37
CA LYS A 44 8.21 53.32 -11.24
C LYS A 44 8.03 52.85 -12.68
N LEU A 45 8.71 51.78 -13.07
CA LEU A 45 8.60 51.18 -14.41
C LEU A 45 7.33 50.32 -14.51
N GLU A 46 6.76 50.26 -15.71
CA GLU A 46 5.57 49.47 -15.98
C GLU A 46 5.88 47.98 -15.76
N ARG A 47 5.23 47.41 -14.74
CA ARG A 47 5.39 46.00 -14.41
C ARG A 47 4.77 45.21 -15.53
N LEU A 48 5.54 44.27 -16.10
CA LEU A 48 4.95 43.24 -16.92
C LEU A 48 4.10 42.39 -15.96
N VAL A 49 2.79 42.66 -15.92
CA VAL A 49 1.85 41.68 -15.39
C VAL A 49 1.95 40.54 -16.39
N GLU A 50 2.87 39.60 -16.13
CA GLU A 50 2.72 38.27 -16.68
C GLU A 50 1.32 37.88 -16.25
N SER A 51 0.38 37.99 -17.19
CA SER A 51 -0.86 37.25 -17.13
C SER A 51 -0.39 35.82 -17.02
N SER A 52 -0.22 35.34 -15.79
CA SER A 52 -0.23 33.93 -15.52
C SER A 52 -1.61 33.57 -16.01
N GLU A 53 -1.69 33.11 -17.26
CA GLU A 53 -2.91 32.49 -17.73
C GLU A 53 -3.29 31.54 -16.60
N PRO A 54 -4.46 31.73 -15.97
CA PRO A 54 -4.86 30.86 -14.88
C PRO A 54 -4.62 29.47 -15.42
N SER A 55 -3.89 28.63 -14.68
CA SER A 55 -3.62 27.26 -15.11
C SER A 55 -4.98 26.58 -15.27
N VAL A 56 -5.59 26.72 -16.46
CA VAL A 56 -6.96 26.31 -16.72
C VAL A 56 -6.83 24.82 -16.89
N TRP A 57 -7.20 24.13 -15.82
CA TRP A 57 -7.23 22.69 -15.82
C TRP A 57 -8.11 22.26 -16.99
N SER A 58 -7.54 21.53 -17.95
CA SER A 58 -8.31 21.13 -19.12
C SER A 58 -9.46 20.24 -18.66
N ALA A 59 -10.64 20.37 -19.29
CA ALA A 59 -11.79 19.54 -18.93
C ALA A 59 -11.46 18.03 -18.95
N ARG A 60 -10.55 17.61 -19.85
CA ARG A 60 -10.04 16.23 -19.91
C ARG A 60 -9.27 15.82 -18.65
N GLN A 61 -8.40 16.68 -18.12
CA GLN A 61 -7.68 16.41 -16.87
C GLN A 61 -8.64 16.30 -15.68
N GLY A 62 -9.67 17.14 -15.63
CA GLY A 62 -10.72 17.05 -14.62
C GLY A 62 -11.47 15.71 -14.68
N VAL A 63 -11.88 15.27 -15.87
CA VAL A 63 -12.57 13.98 -16.06
C VAL A 63 -11.70 12.79 -15.64
N LEU A 64 -10.42 12.79 -16.03
CA LEU A 64 -9.48 11.73 -15.64
C LEU A 64 -9.27 11.68 -14.12
N PHE A 65 -9.19 12.83 -13.47
CA PHE A 65 -9.07 12.92 -12.02
C PHE A 65 -10.30 12.35 -11.31
N VAL A 66 -11.50 12.74 -11.74
CA VAL A 66 -12.77 12.25 -11.14
C VAL A 66 -12.93 10.75 -11.36
N ALA A 67 -12.63 10.24 -12.56
CA ALA A 67 -12.70 8.81 -12.85
C ALA A 67 -11.72 8.01 -11.97
N GLY A 68 -10.47 8.47 -11.83
CA GLY A 68 -9.48 7.84 -10.95
C GLY A 68 -9.91 7.83 -9.49
N LEU A 69 -10.49 8.94 -9.01
CA LEU A 69 -11.01 9.04 -7.64
C LEU A 69 -12.17 8.08 -7.39
N LEU A 70 -13.09 7.93 -8.36
CA LEU A 70 -14.21 7.00 -8.27
C LEU A 70 -13.74 5.54 -8.16
N VAL A 71 -12.79 5.13 -8.99
CA VAL A 71 -12.21 3.77 -8.95
C VAL A 71 -11.58 3.50 -7.58
N LEU A 72 -10.87 4.49 -7.01
CA LEU A 72 -10.25 4.36 -5.70
C LEU A 72 -11.28 4.19 -4.59
N ILE A 73 -12.37 4.96 -4.60
CA ILE A 73 -13.45 4.87 -3.61
C ILE A 73 -14.16 3.51 -3.71
N VAL A 74 -14.52 3.06 -4.92
CA VAL A 74 -15.18 1.76 -5.13
C VAL A 74 -14.28 0.61 -4.69
N GLY A 75 -12.99 0.67 -5.03
CA GLY A 75 -12.01 -0.34 -4.61
C GLY A 75 -11.85 -0.42 -3.08
N ALA A 76 -11.80 0.74 -2.41
CA ALA A 76 -11.75 0.80 -0.95
C ALA A 76 -13.02 0.22 -0.32
N ALA A 77 -14.20 0.62 -0.79
CA ALA A 77 -15.49 0.15 -0.28
C ALA A 77 -15.65 -1.37 -0.44
N ALA A 78 -15.33 -1.91 -1.62
CA ALA A 78 -15.39 -3.35 -1.88
C ALA A 78 -14.43 -4.13 -0.95
N THR A 79 -13.22 -3.61 -0.73
CA THR A 79 -12.25 -4.21 0.18
C THR A 79 -12.76 -4.23 1.62
N THR A 80 -13.30 -3.10 2.12
CA THR A 80 -13.89 -3.03 3.46
C THR A 80 -15.08 -3.96 3.62
N TRP A 81 -15.94 -4.04 2.60
CA TRP A 81 -17.10 -4.93 2.60
C TRP A 81 -16.69 -6.41 2.67
N LEU A 82 -15.72 -6.83 1.87
CA LEU A 82 -15.18 -8.20 1.91
C LEU A 82 -14.56 -8.55 3.26
N ILE A 83 -13.86 -7.61 3.90
CA ILE A 83 -13.29 -7.82 5.24
C ILE A 83 -14.39 -7.93 6.31
N ARG A 84 -15.50 -7.20 6.18
CA ARG A 84 -16.64 -7.35 7.09
C ARG A 84 -17.41 -8.66 6.87
N GLN A 85 -17.44 -9.16 5.64
CA GLN A 85 -18.11 -10.42 5.32
C GLN A 85 -17.34 -11.65 5.71
N THR A 86 -16.02 -11.57 5.96
CA THR A 86 -15.33 -12.70 6.57
C THR A 86 -15.82 -12.85 8.00
N PRO A 87 -16.61 -13.89 8.33
CA PRO A 87 -17.00 -14.12 9.70
C PRO A 87 -15.70 -14.32 10.49
N ALA A 88 -15.53 -13.55 11.56
CA ALA A 88 -14.54 -13.90 12.57
C ALA A 88 -14.93 -15.31 13.02
N ILE A 89 -14.09 -16.30 12.72
CA ILE A 89 -14.25 -17.62 13.30
C ILE A 89 -13.97 -17.42 14.78
N ASP A 90 -15.03 -17.32 15.58
CA ASP A 90 -14.92 -17.24 17.02
C ASP A 90 -14.42 -18.61 17.51
N LEU A 91 -13.15 -18.64 17.92
CA LEU A 91 -12.49 -19.85 18.37
C LEU A 91 -12.90 -20.21 19.80
N ASP A 92 -13.56 -19.28 20.50
CA ASP A 92 -14.05 -19.45 21.86
C ASP A 92 -15.54 -19.82 21.89
N ASP A 93 -16.18 -20.03 20.73
CA ASP A 93 -17.57 -20.46 20.66
C ASP A 93 -17.75 -21.81 21.39
N PRO A 94 -18.48 -21.82 22.52
CA PRO A 94 -18.63 -23.00 23.35
C PRO A 94 -19.40 -24.11 22.63
N GLN A 95 -20.23 -23.81 21.62
CA GLN A 95 -20.88 -24.85 20.82
C GLN A 95 -19.90 -25.54 19.88
N LEU A 96 -18.95 -24.80 19.32
CA LEU A 96 -17.90 -25.32 18.48
C LEU A 96 -16.94 -26.20 19.30
N LEU A 97 -16.63 -25.77 20.53
CA LEU A 97 -15.87 -26.58 21.50
C LEU A 97 -16.66 -27.81 21.96
N ALA A 98 -17.97 -27.70 22.19
CA ALA A 98 -18.81 -28.82 22.61
C ALA A 98 -18.99 -29.88 21.50
N ASP A 99 -19.21 -29.49 20.24
CA ASP A 99 -19.26 -30.42 19.10
C ASP A 99 -17.89 -31.11 18.89
N TRP A 100 -16.80 -30.38 19.10
CA TRP A 100 -15.46 -30.96 19.12
C TRP A 100 -15.26 -31.94 20.28
N ASN A 101 -15.70 -31.61 21.49
CA ASN A 101 -15.51 -32.45 22.67
C ASN A 101 -16.35 -33.73 22.60
N LEU A 102 -17.58 -33.64 22.05
CA LEU A 102 -18.46 -34.78 21.81
C LEU A 102 -17.92 -35.73 20.74
N ARG A 103 -17.18 -35.23 19.73
CA ARG A 103 -16.57 -36.07 18.68
C ARG A 103 -15.18 -36.60 19.01
N SER A 104 -14.43 -35.93 19.88
CA SER A 104 -13.00 -36.22 20.10
C SER A 104 -12.68 -36.99 21.37
N GLY A 105 -13.70 -37.42 22.14
CA GLY A 105 -13.57 -38.38 23.24
C GLY A 105 -12.31 -38.20 24.08
N ASN A 106 -12.31 -37.23 25.01
CA ASN A 106 -11.29 -37.09 26.06
C ASN A 106 -9.82 -36.91 25.62
N LEU A 107 -9.52 -36.30 24.46
CA LEU A 107 -8.15 -35.96 24.05
C LEU A 107 -7.75 -34.48 24.23
N LEU A 108 -8.63 -33.65 24.80
CA LEU A 108 -8.47 -32.18 24.86
C LEU A 108 -7.63 -31.63 26.04
N VAL A 109 -6.93 -32.47 26.82
CA VAL A 109 -6.00 -31.96 27.85
C VAL A 109 -4.66 -31.48 27.27
N LEU A 110 -4.35 -31.77 25.99
CA LEU A 110 -3.03 -31.46 25.41
C LEU A 110 -3.01 -30.31 24.38
N SER A 111 -4.15 -29.72 24.00
CA SER A 111 -4.20 -28.82 22.83
C SER A 111 -3.89 -27.34 23.13
N ASN A 112 -3.83 -26.92 24.41
CA ASN A 112 -3.44 -25.56 24.79
C ASN A 112 -1.94 -25.42 25.15
N GLN A 113 -1.12 -26.41 24.77
CA GLN A 113 0.29 -26.43 25.12
C GLN A 113 1.13 -26.20 23.86
N ASP A 114 2.02 -25.19 23.93
CA ASP A 114 2.99 -24.73 22.92
C ASP A 114 3.34 -25.77 21.85
N SER A 115 3.41 -25.41 20.57
CA SER A 115 3.77 -26.36 19.49
C SER A 115 5.12 -27.09 19.71
N THR A 116 6.00 -26.53 20.56
CA THR A 116 7.26 -27.15 21.00
C THR A 116 7.07 -28.25 22.05
N SER A 117 5.95 -28.26 22.77
CA SER A 117 5.56 -29.29 23.72
C SER A 117 5.07 -30.55 23.00
N ILE A 118 4.28 -30.40 21.92
CA ILE A 118 3.82 -31.53 21.10
C ILE A 118 5.01 -32.28 20.48
N ALA A 119 6.01 -31.55 19.95
CA ALA A 119 7.22 -32.16 19.42
C ALA A 119 8.05 -32.91 20.49
N ARG A 120 8.13 -32.37 21.71
CA ARG A 120 8.80 -33.03 22.84
C ARG A 120 8.05 -34.26 23.34
N VAL A 121 6.72 -34.21 23.36
CA VAL A 121 5.88 -35.37 23.68
C VAL A 121 6.05 -36.44 22.61
N ALA A 122 5.96 -36.11 21.32
CA ALA A 122 6.21 -37.06 20.23
C ALA A 122 7.61 -37.69 20.31
N ALA A 123 8.65 -36.91 20.60
CA ALA A 123 10.02 -37.41 20.77
C ALA A 123 10.23 -38.25 22.04
N ARG A 124 9.45 -38.02 23.11
CA ARG A 124 9.44 -38.87 24.30
C ARG A 124 8.74 -40.20 24.01
N TRP A 125 7.56 -40.16 23.39
CA TRP A 125 6.84 -41.36 22.97
C TRP A 125 7.66 -42.23 22.03
N HIS A 126 8.48 -41.64 21.16
CA HIS A 126 9.36 -42.40 20.28
C HIS A 126 10.45 -43.18 21.03
N ARG A 127 11.01 -42.63 22.12
CA ARG A 127 11.97 -43.36 22.98
C ARG A 127 11.30 -44.44 23.83
N ASP A 128 10.08 -44.19 24.28
CA ASP A 128 9.36 -45.14 25.12
C ASP A 128 8.77 -46.30 24.29
N LEU A 129 8.66 -46.15 22.96
CA LEU A 129 8.20 -47.19 22.03
C LEU A 129 9.13 -48.42 22.01
N ASP A 130 10.43 -48.23 22.21
CA ASP A 130 11.41 -49.33 22.22
C ASP A 130 11.33 -50.19 23.49
N GLN A 131 10.68 -49.69 24.55
CA GLN A 131 10.51 -50.42 25.82
C GLN A 131 9.19 -51.19 25.93
N LEU A 132 8.31 -51.09 24.93
CA LEU A 132 6.98 -51.70 24.98
C LEU A 132 7.03 -53.17 24.53
N THR A 133 6.33 -54.02 25.29
CA THR A 133 6.14 -55.42 24.90
C THR A 133 5.23 -55.54 23.67
N ALA A 134 5.35 -56.64 22.90
CA ALA A 134 4.60 -56.85 21.66
C ALA A 134 3.07 -56.76 21.83
N ALA A 135 2.52 -57.14 22.98
CA ALA A 135 1.10 -57.01 23.27
C ALA A 135 0.67 -55.55 23.48
N GLN A 136 1.52 -54.75 24.12
CA GLN A 136 1.27 -53.33 24.34
C GLN A 136 1.41 -52.52 23.04
N SER A 137 2.37 -52.88 22.18
CA SER A 137 2.53 -52.23 20.87
C SER A 137 1.34 -52.46 19.94
N LEU A 138 0.70 -53.64 20.00
CA LEU A 138 -0.54 -53.94 19.26
C LEU A 138 -1.73 -53.09 19.73
N GLY A 139 -1.91 -52.91 21.04
CA GLY A 139 -2.95 -52.04 21.60
C GLY A 139 -2.74 -50.56 21.27
N LEU A 140 -1.47 -50.13 21.19
CA LEU A 140 -1.11 -48.78 20.77
C LEU A 140 -1.36 -48.56 19.27
N TRP A 141 -1.14 -49.60 18.45
CA TRP A 141 -1.43 -49.58 17.02
C TRP A 141 -2.92 -49.50 16.70
N SER A 142 -3.80 -50.16 17.46
CA SER A 142 -5.25 -50.01 17.29
C SER A 142 -5.70 -48.59 17.65
N LEU A 143 -5.16 -48.02 18.73
CA LEU A 143 -5.42 -46.63 19.13
C LEU A 143 -4.94 -45.64 18.05
N TYR A 144 -3.76 -45.86 17.49
CA TYR A 144 -3.23 -45.04 16.40
C TYR A 144 -4.09 -45.12 15.13
N ARG A 145 -4.56 -46.32 14.78
CA ARG A 145 -5.45 -46.56 13.64
C ARG A 145 -6.76 -45.79 13.76
N ASP A 146 -7.36 -45.78 14.95
CA ASP A 146 -8.61 -45.06 15.21
C ASP A 146 -8.40 -43.53 15.27
N LEU A 147 -7.19 -43.07 15.62
CA LEU A 147 -6.81 -41.66 15.65
C LEU A 147 -6.38 -41.10 14.29
N GLN A 148 -5.97 -41.96 13.36
CA GLN A 148 -5.52 -41.58 12.02
C GLN A 148 -6.49 -40.65 11.25
N PRO A 149 -7.83 -40.88 11.24
CA PRO A 149 -8.77 -39.97 10.57
C PRO A 149 -8.87 -38.59 11.25
N LEU A 150 -8.66 -38.51 12.57
CA LEU A 150 -8.66 -37.23 13.31
C LEU A 150 -7.42 -36.40 12.95
N VAL A 151 -6.24 -37.02 12.91
CA VAL A 151 -4.98 -36.36 12.50
C VAL A 151 -5.04 -35.88 11.05
N LEU A 152 -5.63 -36.68 10.15
CA LEU A 152 -5.83 -36.27 8.76
C LEU A 152 -6.80 -35.07 8.65
N ARG A 153 -7.86 -35.03 9.45
CA ARG A 153 -8.79 -33.88 9.47
C ARG A 153 -8.16 -32.61 10.02
N THR A 154 -7.40 -32.69 11.12
CA THR A 154 -6.71 -31.50 11.66
C THR A 154 -5.66 -30.98 10.68
N ALA A 155 -4.92 -31.86 10.00
CA ALA A 155 -3.99 -31.49 8.95
C ALA A 155 -4.69 -30.83 7.73
N MET A 156 -5.88 -31.29 7.34
CA MET A 156 -6.68 -30.67 6.28
C MET A 156 -7.18 -29.28 6.69
N VAL A 157 -7.72 -29.11 7.90
CA VAL A 157 -8.16 -27.80 8.41
C VAL A 157 -6.98 -26.83 8.50
N HIS A 158 -5.81 -27.30 8.94
CA HIS A 158 -4.61 -26.48 9.01
C HIS A 158 -4.10 -26.09 7.61
N ARG A 159 -4.12 -27.01 6.63
CA ARG A 159 -3.83 -26.67 5.22
C ARG A 159 -4.84 -25.68 4.64
N ALA A 160 -6.13 -25.82 4.96
CA ALA A 160 -7.16 -24.87 4.53
C ALA A 160 -6.91 -23.47 5.11
N ARG A 161 -6.55 -23.37 6.40
CA ARG A 161 -6.18 -22.10 7.07
C ARG A 161 -4.96 -21.43 6.43
N VAL A 162 -3.90 -22.19 6.16
CA VAL A 162 -2.68 -21.66 5.51
C VAL A 162 -2.97 -21.23 4.06
N GLY A 163 -3.77 -22.01 3.34
CA GLY A 163 -4.21 -21.70 1.98
C GLY A 163 -5.05 -20.41 1.90
N GLN A 164 -5.96 -20.18 2.86
CA GLN A 164 -6.77 -18.97 2.89
C GLN A 164 -5.94 -17.72 3.20
N ARG A 165 -5.01 -17.77 4.16
CA ARG A 165 -4.09 -16.64 4.42
C ARG A 165 -3.23 -16.30 3.20
N ALA A 166 -2.76 -17.31 2.47
CA ALA A 166 -1.98 -17.11 1.25
C ALA A 166 -2.81 -16.52 0.09
N ARG A 167 -4.11 -16.83 0.00
CA ARG A 167 -5.02 -16.18 -0.96
C ARG A 167 -5.31 -14.73 -0.59
N TYR A 168 -5.62 -14.45 0.68
CA TYR A 168 -5.86 -13.09 1.15
C TYR A 168 -4.65 -12.20 0.93
N ARG A 169 -3.45 -12.69 1.27
CA ARG A 169 -2.22 -11.96 1.01
C ARG A 169 -2.01 -11.68 -0.48
N ARG A 170 -2.26 -12.65 -1.37
CA ARG A 170 -2.17 -12.39 -2.82
C ARG A 170 -3.15 -11.32 -3.31
N TRP A 171 -4.38 -11.34 -2.81
CA TRP A 171 -5.38 -10.33 -3.15
C TRP A 171 -5.02 -8.94 -2.63
N THR A 172 -4.53 -8.82 -1.39
CA THR A 172 -4.11 -7.52 -0.84
C THR A 172 -2.90 -6.95 -1.57
N TRP A 173 -1.93 -7.79 -1.96
CA TRP A 173 -0.81 -7.37 -2.81
C TRP A 173 -1.28 -6.92 -4.19
N ALA A 174 -2.21 -7.66 -4.81
CA ALA A 174 -2.75 -7.28 -6.12
C ALA A 174 -3.47 -5.92 -6.07
N THR A 175 -4.32 -5.68 -5.06
CA THR A 175 -5.00 -4.39 -4.90
C THR A 175 -4.01 -3.26 -4.62
N ALA A 176 -2.99 -3.50 -3.79
CA ALA A 176 -1.96 -2.51 -3.50
C ALA A 176 -1.15 -2.13 -4.76
N CYS A 177 -0.72 -3.12 -5.54
CA CYS A 177 -0.02 -2.88 -6.81
C CYS A 177 -0.89 -2.08 -7.78
N LEU A 178 -2.18 -2.42 -7.90
CA LEU A 178 -3.10 -1.72 -8.79
C LEU A 178 -3.26 -0.24 -8.36
N THR A 179 -3.42 0.02 -7.07
CA THR A 179 -3.49 1.39 -6.54
C THR A 179 -2.20 2.17 -6.77
N ALA A 180 -1.04 1.53 -6.64
CA ALA A 180 0.25 2.16 -6.90
C ALA A 180 0.42 2.54 -8.38
N ILE A 181 0.02 1.68 -9.31
CA ILE A 181 0.06 1.95 -10.76
C ILE A 181 -0.88 3.10 -11.13
N CYS A 182 -2.10 3.12 -10.57
CA CYS A 182 -3.03 4.24 -10.79
C CYS A 182 -2.47 5.56 -10.24
N ALA A 183 -1.85 5.53 -9.06
CA ALA A 183 -1.25 6.72 -8.44
C ALA A 183 -0.07 7.26 -9.27
N THR A 184 0.83 6.40 -9.76
CA THR A 184 1.95 6.83 -10.61
C THR A 184 1.48 7.38 -11.95
N GLY A 185 0.43 6.80 -12.54
CA GLY A 185 -0.22 7.33 -13.75
C GLY A 185 -0.77 8.74 -13.53
N LEU A 186 -1.48 8.97 -12.42
CA LEU A 186 -2.00 10.30 -12.06
C LEU A 186 -0.87 11.31 -11.86
N ILE A 187 0.19 10.96 -11.14
CA ILE A 187 1.37 11.84 -10.94
C ILE A 187 2.04 12.16 -12.28
N GLY A 188 2.21 11.17 -13.16
CA GLY A 188 2.80 11.37 -14.49
C GLY A 188 2.01 12.37 -15.33
N THR A 189 0.68 12.23 -15.37
CA THR A 189 -0.17 13.19 -16.11
C THR A 189 -0.14 14.61 -15.52
N ALA A 190 -0.04 14.74 -14.19
CA ALA A 190 0.08 16.02 -13.52
C ALA A 190 1.41 16.73 -13.80
N LEU A 191 2.51 15.97 -13.92
CA LEU A 191 3.83 16.53 -14.24
C LEU A 191 3.95 16.98 -15.69
N ILE A 192 3.29 16.28 -16.63
CA ILE A 192 3.31 16.64 -18.05
C ILE A 192 2.54 17.94 -18.31
N GLY A 193 1.44 18.19 -17.59
CA GLY A 193 0.66 19.43 -17.74
C GLY A 193 1.31 20.69 -17.17
N ARG A 194 2.51 20.59 -16.56
CA ARG A 194 3.22 21.71 -15.92
C ARG A 194 4.40 22.25 -16.73
N ARG A 195 4.70 21.64 -17.88
CA ARG A 195 5.71 22.10 -18.85
C ARG A 195 5.03 22.81 -20.00
#